data_AF-A0A3S9TKE7-F1
#
_entry.id   AF-A0A3S9TKE7-F1
#
_cell.length_a   1.000
_cell.length_b   1.000
_cell.length_c   1.000
_cell.angle_alpha   90.00
_cell.angle_beta   90.00
_cell.angle_gamma   90.00
#
_symmetry.space_group_name_H-M   'P 1'
#
loop_
_entity.id
_entity.type
_entity.pdbx_description
1 polymer ?
#
loop_
_entity_poly.entity_id
_entity_poly.type
_entity_poly.pdbx_seq_one_letter_code
_entity_poly.pdbx_strand_id
1 'polypeptide(L)'
;MGKREFKTELDYEIIDWLLTLPLEQRQKELQQCNMNSLARAMAKKYPLNDAKKMVKGLSKTMDAEFIKAVRIYKGDLPTPTKTHRRITITKPRYWPPILASIILLLLIVFLDRLMP
;
A
#
# COMPACT_ATOMS: atom_id res chain seq x y z
N MET A 1 23.78 -9.28 -21.88
CA MET A 1 23.26 -8.00 -22.41
C MET A 1 23.25 -6.99 -21.27
N GLY A 2 24.02 -5.90 -21.39
CA GLY A 2 23.98 -4.82 -20.41
C GLY A 2 22.64 -4.11 -20.46
N LYS A 3 21.99 -3.90 -19.31
CA LYS A 3 20.75 -3.09 -19.24
C LYS A 3 21.09 -1.64 -19.56
N ARG A 4 20.22 -0.93 -20.30
CA ARG A 4 20.42 0.51 -20.58
C ARG A 4 20.45 1.30 -19.27
N GLU A 5 21.48 2.12 -19.08
CA GLU A 5 21.61 3.03 -17.94
C GLU A 5 21.28 4.47 -18.36
N PHE A 6 20.54 5.19 -17.52
CA PHE A 6 20.16 6.58 -17.74
C PHE A 6 20.96 7.48 -16.78
N LYS A 7 21.91 8.27 -17.30
CA LYS A 7 22.83 9.15 -16.54
C LYS A 7 22.97 10.56 -17.11
N THR A 8 22.71 10.74 -18.40
CA THR A 8 23.00 11.94 -19.21
C THR A 8 21.71 12.68 -19.60
N GLU A 9 21.83 13.87 -20.20
CA GLU A 9 20.67 14.63 -20.66
C GLU A 9 19.99 14.01 -21.89
N LEU A 10 20.75 13.30 -22.72
CA LEU A 10 20.27 12.52 -23.86
C LEU A 10 19.28 11.42 -23.44
N ASP A 11 19.41 10.95 -22.20
CA ASP A 11 18.53 9.95 -21.61
C ASP A 11 17.11 10.48 -21.35
N TYR A 12 16.93 11.81 -21.26
CA TYR A 12 15.61 12.42 -21.14
C TYR A 12 14.81 12.30 -22.44
N GLU A 13 15.45 12.41 -23.59
CA GLU A 13 14.78 12.21 -24.88
C GLU A 13 14.27 10.77 -25.04
N ILE A 14 15.06 9.80 -24.55
CA ILE A 14 14.66 8.38 -24.52
C ILE A 14 13.47 8.18 -23.59
N ILE A 15 13.45 8.85 -22.43
CA ILE A 15 12.33 8.80 -21.49
C ILE A 15 11.07 9.41 -22.12
N ASP A 16 11.19 10.55 -22.79
CA ASP A 16 10.09 11.21 -23.50
C ASP A 16 9.53 10.28 -24.58
N TRP A 17 10.41 9.67 -25.39
CA TRP A 17 10.02 8.66 -26.37
C TRP A 17 9.30 7.47 -25.73
N LEU A 18 9.84 6.89 -24.66
CA LEU A 18 9.20 5.77 -23.93
C LEU A 18 7.79 6.14 -23.43
N LEU A 19 7.57 7.38 -23.00
CA LEU A 19 6.25 7.86 -22.55
C LEU A 19 5.23 7.96 -23.68
N THR A 20 5.68 8.19 -24.93
CA THR A 20 4.83 8.20 -26.13
C THR A 20 4.45 6.81 -26.64
N LEU A 21 5.26 5.79 -26.35
CA LEU A 21 5.03 4.43 -26.84
C LEU A 21 3.71 3.82 -26.32
N PRO A 22 3.07 2.93 -27.12
CA PRO A 22 1.96 2.12 -26.64
C PRO A 22 2.41 1.18 -25.51
N LEU A 23 1.46 0.80 -24.66
CA LEU A 23 1.71 0.14 -23.38
C LEU A 23 2.50 -1.17 -23.52
N GLU A 24 2.16 -2.00 -24.52
CA GLU A 24 2.84 -3.29 -24.75
C GLU A 24 4.31 -3.13 -25.18
N GLN A 25 4.61 -2.14 -26.04
CA GLN A 25 5.97 -1.86 -26.49
C GLN A 25 6.80 -1.28 -25.36
N ARG A 26 6.22 -0.35 -24.60
CA ARG A 26 6.86 0.25 -23.42
C ARG A 26 7.27 -0.83 -22.41
N GLN A 27 6.43 -1.82 -22.16
CA GLN A 27 6.75 -2.92 -21.25
C GLN A 27 7.97 -3.74 -21.71
N LYS A 28 8.05 -4.05 -22.99
CA LYS A 28 9.19 -4.79 -23.57
C LYS A 28 10.49 -4.00 -23.43
N GLU A 29 10.45 -2.71 -23.74
CA GLU A 29 11.62 -1.82 -23.60
C GLU A 29 12.04 -1.66 -22.13
N LEU A 30 11.08 -1.52 -21.21
CA LEU A 30 11.35 -1.38 -19.78
C LEU A 30 12.03 -2.60 -19.17
N GLN A 31 11.80 -3.81 -19.69
CA GLN A 31 12.52 -5.01 -19.24
C GLN A 31 14.01 -4.97 -19.57
N GLN A 32 14.39 -4.22 -20.62
CA GLN A 32 15.78 -4.03 -21.05
C GLN A 32 16.46 -2.84 -20.34
N CYS A 33 15.68 -2.05 -19.60
CA CYS A 33 16.13 -0.87 -18.89
C CYS A 33 16.55 -1.19 -17.45
N ASN A 34 17.52 -0.43 -16.92
CA ASN A 34 17.81 -0.45 -15.50
C ASN A 34 16.81 0.46 -14.76
N MET A 35 15.91 -0.15 -14.00
CA MET A 35 14.84 0.55 -13.29
C MET A 35 15.33 1.58 -12.27
N ASN A 36 16.49 1.36 -11.63
CA ASN A 36 17.02 2.29 -10.63
C ASN A 36 17.55 3.57 -11.28
N SER A 37 18.26 3.45 -12.40
CA SER A 37 18.77 4.62 -13.13
C SER A 37 17.62 5.37 -13.80
N LEU A 38 16.63 4.65 -14.34
CA LEU A 38 15.40 5.25 -14.85
C LEU A 38 14.64 6.01 -13.75
N ALA A 39 14.49 5.43 -12.56
CA ALA A 39 13.82 6.08 -11.43
C ALA A 39 14.53 7.38 -11.01
N ARG A 40 15.87 7.37 -10.98
CA ARG A 40 16.69 8.56 -10.68
C ARG A 40 16.53 9.64 -11.74
N ALA A 41 16.54 9.28 -13.02
CA ALA A 41 16.34 10.21 -14.12
C ALA A 41 14.93 10.82 -14.10
N MET A 42 13.91 9.97 -13.88
CA MET A 42 12.51 10.39 -13.73
C MET A 42 12.32 11.36 -12.56
N ALA A 43 12.95 11.10 -11.41
CA ALA A 43 12.83 11.95 -10.23
C ALA A 43 13.36 13.39 -10.46
N LYS A 44 14.35 13.55 -11.33
CA LYS A 44 15.03 14.83 -11.56
C LYS A 44 14.21 15.82 -12.40
N LYS A 45 13.54 15.34 -13.46
CA LYS A 45 12.86 16.22 -14.45
C LYS A 45 11.35 16.01 -14.53
N TYR A 46 10.83 14.84 -14.12
CA TYR A 46 9.45 14.46 -14.40
C TYR A 46 8.54 14.53 -13.16
N PRO A 47 7.23 14.83 -13.36
CA PRO A 47 6.24 14.69 -12.31
C PRO A 47 5.99 13.21 -11.98
N LEU A 48 5.48 12.96 -10.77
CA LEU A 48 5.20 11.60 -10.30
C LEU A 48 4.13 10.87 -11.16
N ASN A 49 3.26 11.63 -11.82
CA ASN A 49 2.25 11.07 -12.71
C ASN A 49 2.88 10.40 -13.94
N ASP A 50 3.97 10.95 -14.46
CA ASP A 50 4.68 10.35 -15.59
C ASP A 50 5.45 9.10 -15.17
N ALA A 51 6.00 9.09 -13.95
CA ALA A 51 6.58 7.89 -13.36
C ALA A 51 5.55 6.76 -13.23
N LYS A 52 4.32 7.07 -12.78
CA LYS A 52 3.21 6.10 -12.75
C LYS A 52 2.82 5.62 -14.15
N LYS A 53 2.79 6.52 -15.13
CA LYS A 53 2.48 6.19 -16.53
C LYS A 53 3.55 5.28 -17.13
N MET A 54 4.83 5.52 -16.80
CA MET A 54 5.96 4.75 -17.30
C MET A 54 5.83 3.27 -16.95
N VAL A 55 5.63 2.95 -15.67
CA VAL A 55 5.57 1.56 -15.20
C VAL A 55 4.21 0.90 -15.36
N LYS A 56 3.17 1.66 -15.76
CA LYS A 56 1.80 1.15 -15.87
C LYS A 56 1.73 -0.15 -16.69
N GLY A 57 1.29 -1.21 -16.02
CA GLY A 57 1.08 -2.52 -16.63
C GLY A 57 2.23 -3.51 -16.43
N LEU A 58 3.31 -3.12 -15.74
CA LEU A 58 4.25 -4.08 -15.17
C LEU A 58 3.62 -4.79 -13.96
N SER A 59 4.37 -5.71 -13.34
CA SER A 59 3.88 -6.41 -12.15
C SER A 59 3.60 -5.41 -11.02
N LYS A 60 2.52 -5.66 -10.26
CA LYS A 60 2.11 -4.78 -9.13
C LYS A 60 3.24 -4.50 -8.14
N THR A 61 4.17 -5.44 -7.97
CA THR A 61 5.34 -5.30 -7.10
C THR A 61 6.36 -4.32 -7.68
N MET A 62 6.72 -4.47 -8.96
CA MET A 62 7.67 -3.57 -9.62
C MET A 62 7.12 -2.14 -9.74
N ASP A 63 5.83 -1.97 -10.01
CA ASP A 63 5.19 -0.64 -10.06
C ASP A 63 5.38 0.11 -8.74
N ALA A 64 5.08 -0.59 -7.63
CA ALA A 64 5.17 -0.01 -6.30
C ALA A 64 6.62 0.33 -5.91
N GLU A 65 7.56 -0.57 -6.22
CA GLU A 65 8.99 -0.37 -5.95
C GLU A 65 9.57 0.79 -6.75
N PHE A 66 9.24 0.88 -8.05
CA PHE A 66 9.71 1.97 -8.91
C PHE A 66 9.15 3.32 -8.45
N ILE A 67 7.84 3.41 -8.20
CA ILE A 67 7.21 4.66 -7.74
C ILE A 67 7.81 5.08 -6.39
N LYS A 68 8.08 4.12 -5.49
CA LYS A 68 8.74 4.37 -4.21
C LYS A 68 10.16 4.91 -4.43
N ALA A 69 10.93 4.30 -5.33
CA ALA A 69 12.28 4.76 -5.66
C ALA A 69 12.27 6.19 -6.23
N VAL A 70 11.36 6.51 -7.14
CA VAL A 70 11.20 7.87 -7.69
C VAL A 70 10.90 8.89 -6.60
N ARG A 71 10.00 8.58 -5.63
CA ARG A 71 9.72 9.47 -4.49
C ARG A 71 10.96 9.71 -3.64
N ILE A 72 11.67 8.63 -3.29
CA ILE A 72 12.90 8.70 -2.48
C ILE A 72 13.92 9.61 -3.17
N TYR A 73 14.15 9.42 -4.47
CA TYR A 73 15.11 10.25 -5.22
C TYR A 73 14.67 11.69 -5.40
N LYS A 74 13.36 11.97 -5.37
CA LYS A 74 12.81 13.33 -5.41
C LYS A 74 12.93 14.06 -4.05
N GLY A 75 13.29 13.34 -2.99
CA GLY A 75 13.31 13.87 -1.62
C GLY A 75 11.96 13.77 -0.90
N ASP A 76 10.94 13.20 -1.55
CA ASP A 76 9.70 12.82 -0.89
C ASP A 76 10.00 11.56 -0.06
N LEU A 77 10.35 11.75 1.23
CA LEU A 77 10.46 10.63 2.15
C LEU A 77 9.16 9.81 2.09
N PRO A 78 9.22 8.48 2.11
CA PRO A 78 8.02 7.68 2.23
C PRO A 78 7.38 8.06 3.56
N THR A 79 6.36 8.91 3.52
CA THR A 79 5.51 9.19 4.68
C THR A 79 5.07 7.83 5.18
N PRO A 80 5.40 7.44 6.42
CA PRO A 80 5.04 6.13 6.91
C PRO A 80 3.55 5.99 6.70
N THR A 81 3.14 5.05 5.84
CA THR A 81 1.74 4.69 5.69
C THR A 81 1.34 4.20 7.06
N LYS A 82 0.67 5.06 7.82
CA LYS A 82 0.14 4.75 9.14
C LYS A 82 -0.73 3.52 8.94
N THR A 83 -0.19 2.35 9.28
CA THR A 83 -0.93 1.10 9.36
C THR A 83 -2.02 1.41 10.36
N HIS A 84 -3.24 1.63 9.87
CA HIS A 84 -4.38 1.94 10.71
C HIS A 84 -4.72 0.65 11.45
N ARG A 85 -3.95 0.35 12.51
CA ARG A 85 -4.16 -0.80 13.37
C ARG A 85 -5.53 -0.59 13.96
N ARG A 86 -6.52 -1.33 13.47
CA ARG A 86 -7.88 -1.33 13.99
C ARG A 86 -7.77 -1.81 15.42
N ILE A 87 -7.72 -0.88 16.37
CA ILE A 87 -7.81 -1.21 17.80
C ILE A 87 -9.25 -1.68 17.97
N THR A 88 -9.45 -3.00 18.01
CA THR A 88 -10.71 -3.59 18.42
C THR A 88 -10.90 -3.24 19.89
N ILE A 89 -11.62 -2.16 20.15
CA ILE A 89 -12.07 -1.80 21.50
C ILE A 89 -13.00 -2.94 21.94
N THR A 90 -12.50 -3.82 22.78
CA THR A 90 -13.30 -4.86 23.44
C THR A 90 -14.33 -4.15 24.32
N LYS A 91 -15.60 -4.18 23.91
CA LYS A 91 -16.69 -3.63 24.71
C LYS A 91 -16.74 -4.37 26.07
N PRO A 92 -16.85 -3.67 27.21
CA PRO A 92 -17.00 -4.32 28.50
C PRO A 92 -18.24 -5.22 28.51
N ARG A 93 -18.03 -6.50 28.81
CA ARG A 93 -19.07 -7.53 28.78
C ARG A 93 -19.82 -7.52 30.12
N TYR A 94 -20.84 -6.67 30.22
CA TYR A 94 -21.74 -6.56 31.39
C TYR A 94 -22.81 -7.67 31.47
N TRP A 95 -22.81 -8.61 30.54
CA TRP A 95 -23.79 -9.71 30.47
C TRP A 95 -23.73 -10.75 31.61
N PRO A 96 -22.56 -11.23 32.09
CA PRO A 96 -22.51 -12.24 33.14
C PRO A 96 -23.16 -11.85 34.48
N PRO A 97 -22.99 -10.63 35.04
CA PRO A 97 -23.60 -10.30 36.33
C PRO A 97 -25.13 -10.19 36.26
N ILE A 98 -25.70 -9.78 35.13
CA ILE A 98 -27.16 -9.67 34.95
C ILE A 98 -27.80 -11.06 34.95
N LEU A 99 -27.19 -12.03 34.24
CA LEU A 99 -27.68 -13.41 34.22
C LEU A 99 -27.66 -14.04 35.61
N ALA A 100 -26.58 -13.82 36.38
CA ALA A 100 -26.46 -14.33 37.75
C ALA A 100 -27.55 -13.77 38.68
N SER A 101 -27.91 -12.49 38.54
CA SER A 101 -28.97 -11.86 39.32
C SER A 101 -30.36 -12.43 39.01
N ILE A 102 -30.66 -12.73 37.75
CA ILE A 102 -31.94 -13.34 37.34
C ILE A 102 -32.05 -14.77 37.87
N ILE A 103 -30.98 -15.56 37.78
CA ILE A 103 -30.95 -16.94 38.30
C ILE A 103 -31.18 -16.94 39.81
N LEU A 104 -30.56 -16.00 40.54
CA LEU A 104 -30.72 -15.89 41.99
C LEU A 104 -32.17 -15.54 42.38
N LEU A 105 -32.82 -14.63 41.65
CA LEU A 105 -34.23 -14.30 41.86
C LEU A 105 -35.15 -15.49 41.61
N LEU A 106 -34.92 -16.25 40.54
CA LEU A 106 -35.70 -17.46 40.25
C LEU A 106 -35.54 -18.50 41.37
N LEU A 107 -34.34 -18.64 41.92
CA LEU A 107 -34.05 -19.61 42.98
C LEU A 107 -34.73 -19.24 44.30
N ILE A 108 -34.81 -17.95 44.64
CA ILE A 108 -35.55 -17.45 45.81
C ILE A 108 -37.04 -17.74 45.65
N VAL A 109 -37.64 -17.39 44.51
CA VAL A 109 -39.06 -17.64 44.24
C VAL A 109 -39.37 -19.14 44.26
N PHE A 110 -38.45 -19.97 43.77
CA PHE A 110 -38.63 -21.41 43.76
C PHE A 110 -38.58 -22.01 45.18
N LEU A 111 -37.67 -21.54 46.04
CA LEU A 111 -37.60 -21.94 47.46
C LEU A 111 -38.87 -21.51 48.22
N ASP A 112 -39.34 -20.28 48.01
CA ASP A 112 -40.56 -19.72 48.63
C ASP A 112 -41.84 -20.49 48.21
N ARG A 113 -41.84 -21.09 47.01
CA ARG A 113 -42.95 -21.93 46.53
C ARG A 113 -42.85 -23.40 46.94
N LEU A 114 -41.69 -23.89 47.35
CA LEU A 114 -41.46 -25.31 47.72
C LEU A 114 -41.45 -25.55 49.24
N MET A 115 -41.23 -24.52 50.06
CA MET A 115 -41.48 -24.57 51.50
C MET A 115 -42.52 -23.50 51.86
N PRO A 116 -43.81 -23.87 52.05
CA PRO A 116 -44.80 -22.99 52.67
C PRO A 116 -44.53 -22.78 54.17
#